data_AF-A0A4Q2YHL3-F1
#
_entry.id   AF-A0A4Q2YHL3-F1
#
_cell.length_a   1.000
_cell.length_b   1.000
_cell.length_c   1.000
_cell.angle_alpha   90.00
_cell.angle_beta   90.00
_cell.angle_gamma   90.00
#
_symmetry.space_group_name_H-M   'P 1'
#
loop_
_entity.id
_entity.type
_entity.pdbx_description
1 polymer ?
#
loop_
_entity_poly.entity_id
_entity_poly.type
_entity_poly.pdbx_seq_one_letter_code
_entity_poly.pdbx_strand_id
1 'polypeptide(L)'
;ERNFLKDFSMARNYYGVTAVAEFRGAHCGISFHDPVDDSKVRMGPHTYTLAADFTTSLAILLSKELPEKLGILRLLDPGKYADSARMIRLRPYNDDRIPLLLVHGLMDSPATWVPLINALRADPELRSRYQVWAYSYPSGYPYPYTAALLRRELDRAKIVFPNHKPIVAVGHSMGGIITRLMLTDSDDAVWDAYFHRSPDRVRMSAKQKSLMEEMLIFQSRDDIARAVFLNSPHRGAEMAGNWVGKLGRKLIRVPKLMISLGDAVRQVITLSEGGMAYEDLPTSIDSLTPNNLFVKTVVALPLNPRIPFHSIIGDRGKPKARANPELGSDGFVPYWSSHLEGARSEKIISSNHTGHQSPEGITEVLRILHLHLKTTR
;
A
#
# COMPACT_ATOMS: atom_id res chain seq x y z
N GLU A 1 14.18 -2.78 -25.81
CA GLU A 1 13.12 -3.43 -25.00
C GLU A 1 13.39 -3.17 -23.52
N ARG A 2 12.40 -2.73 -22.74
CA ARG A 2 12.54 -2.69 -21.27
C ARG A 2 12.56 -4.13 -20.77
N ASN A 3 13.57 -4.51 -20.00
CA ASN A 3 13.61 -5.81 -19.36
C ASN A 3 12.64 -5.79 -18.17
N PHE A 4 11.41 -6.25 -18.39
CA PHE A 4 10.31 -6.17 -17.42
C PHE A 4 10.59 -6.88 -16.08
N LEU A 5 11.51 -7.86 -16.04
CA LEU A 5 11.95 -8.50 -14.79
C LEU A 5 12.83 -7.57 -13.93
N LYS A 6 13.57 -6.65 -14.56
CA LYS A 6 14.38 -5.65 -13.85
C LYS A 6 13.51 -4.58 -13.20
N ASP A 7 12.31 -4.33 -13.72
CA ASP A 7 11.44 -3.23 -13.26
C ASP A 7 10.86 -3.47 -11.84
N PHE A 8 10.61 -4.73 -11.47
CA PHE A 8 10.17 -5.11 -10.12
C PHE A 8 11.30 -5.39 -9.12
N SER A 9 12.55 -5.36 -9.58
CA SER A 9 13.72 -5.66 -8.75
C SER A 9 14.34 -4.37 -8.19
N MET A 10 14.91 -4.45 -6.99
CA MET A 10 15.78 -3.38 -6.52
C MET A 10 17.07 -3.34 -7.34
N ALA A 11 17.70 -2.17 -7.40
CA ALA A 11 19.01 -2.02 -8.06
C ALA A 11 20.08 -2.88 -7.38
N ARG A 12 19.94 -3.09 -6.07
CA ARG A 12 20.78 -3.95 -5.25
C ARG A 12 19.89 -4.81 -4.36
N ASN A 13 20.23 -6.09 -4.24
CA ASN A 13 19.61 -7.00 -3.29
C ASN A 13 20.61 -7.33 -2.20
N TYR A 14 20.13 -7.36 -0.96
CA TYR A 14 20.93 -7.64 0.22
C TYR A 14 20.40 -8.92 0.85
N TYR A 15 21.27 -9.93 1.01
CA TYR A 15 20.94 -11.24 1.58
C TYR A 15 21.85 -11.54 2.77
N GLY A 16 21.28 -12.17 3.80
CA GLY A 16 22.07 -12.89 4.78
C GLY A 16 22.30 -14.29 4.24
N VAL A 17 23.53 -14.80 4.31
CA VAL A 17 23.86 -16.16 3.89
C VAL A 17 24.57 -16.89 5.01
N THR A 18 24.26 -18.17 5.16
CA THR A 18 24.93 -19.07 6.10
C THR A 18 25.84 -19.98 5.30
N ALA A 19 27.15 -19.84 5.54
CA ALA A 19 28.15 -20.72 4.96
C ALA A 19 28.20 -22.02 5.76
N VAL A 20 28.16 -23.14 5.04
CA VAL A 20 28.18 -24.48 5.59
C VAL A 20 29.40 -25.20 5.05
N ALA A 21 30.32 -25.58 5.94
CA ALA A 21 31.52 -26.34 5.60
C ALA A 21 31.32 -27.83 5.91
N GLU A 22 31.37 -28.68 4.88
CA GLU A 22 31.30 -30.14 5.01
C GLU A 22 32.69 -30.74 4.75
N PHE A 23 33.21 -31.48 5.73
CA PHE A 23 34.52 -32.14 5.65
C PHE A 23 34.36 -33.62 5.31
N ARG A 24 35.03 -34.07 4.24
CA ARG A 24 35.12 -35.48 3.83
C ARG A 24 36.59 -35.87 3.71
N GLY A 25 37.14 -36.45 4.78
CA GLY A 25 38.58 -36.69 4.89
C GLY A 25 39.34 -35.36 4.86
N ALA A 26 40.26 -35.22 3.89
CA ALA A 26 41.05 -34.00 3.69
C ALA A 26 40.34 -32.93 2.83
N HIS A 27 39.17 -33.22 2.26
CA HIS A 27 38.44 -32.28 1.42
C HIS A 27 37.38 -31.51 2.21
N CYS A 28 37.32 -30.19 2.02
CA CYS A 28 36.28 -29.31 2.59
C CYS A 28 35.47 -28.68 1.45
N GLY A 29 34.16 -28.95 1.43
CA GLY A 29 33.21 -28.28 0.55
C GLY A 29 32.46 -27.19 1.30
N ILE A 30 32.41 -25.98 0.74
CA ILE A 30 31.64 -24.86 1.31
C ILE A 30 30.41 -24.61 0.44
N SER A 31 29.24 -24.61 1.06
CA SER A 31 27.97 -24.22 0.43
C SER A 31 27.38 -23.00 1.14
N PHE A 32 26.65 -22.16 0.41
CA PHE A 32 26.01 -20.97 0.94
C PHE A 32 24.49 -21.11 0.83
N HIS A 33 23.81 -20.92 1.95
CA HIS A 33 22.35 -21.08 2.06
C HIS A 33 21.72 -19.77 2.50
N ASP A 34 20.58 -19.39 1.92
CA ASP A 34 19.76 -18.29 2.46
C ASP A 34 18.83 -18.88 3.53
N PRO A 35 19.02 -18.57 4.83
CA PRO A 35 18.22 -19.16 5.90
C PRO A 35 16.74 -18.76 5.88
N VAL A 36 16.35 -17.78 5.05
CA VAL A 36 14.94 -17.44 4.78
C VAL A 36 14.27 -18.50 3.90
N ASP A 37 15.05 -19.18 3.05
CA ASP A 37 14.58 -20.25 2.16
C ASP A 37 14.89 -21.62 2.74
N ASP A 38 16.13 -21.82 3.16
CA ASP A 38 16.64 -23.07 3.67
C ASP A 38 16.88 -22.94 5.18
N SER A 39 15.91 -23.36 5.98
CA SER A 39 16.07 -23.29 7.45
C SER A 39 16.94 -24.41 8.02
N LYS A 40 17.19 -25.46 7.24
CA LYS A 40 17.89 -26.68 7.67
C LYS A 40 18.76 -27.22 6.56
N VAL A 41 19.87 -27.84 6.93
CA VAL A 41 20.76 -28.57 6.02
C VAL A 41 20.92 -30.01 6.51
N ARG A 42 20.90 -30.97 5.58
CA ARG A 42 21.17 -32.38 5.88
C ARG A 42 22.64 -32.69 5.63
N MET A 43 23.33 -33.22 6.64
CA MET A 43 24.71 -33.69 6.55
C MET A 43 24.77 -35.14 7.02
N GLY A 44 25.03 -36.06 6.08
CA GLY A 44 24.93 -37.49 6.35
C GLY A 44 23.54 -37.87 6.91
N PRO A 45 23.46 -38.58 8.05
CA PRO A 45 22.19 -38.95 8.68
C PRO A 45 21.56 -37.83 9.52
N HIS A 46 22.25 -36.71 9.75
CA HIS A 46 21.80 -35.65 10.66
C HIS A 46 21.25 -34.44 9.90
N THR A 47 20.30 -33.74 10.52
CA THR A 47 19.76 -32.48 10.01
C THR A 47 20.05 -31.39 11.02
N TYR A 48 20.68 -30.31 10.56
CA TYR A 48 21.07 -29.18 11.38
C TYR A 48 20.23 -27.96 11.01
N THR A 49 19.79 -27.21 12.02
CA THR A 49 19.18 -25.89 11.80
C THR A 49 20.29 -24.91 11.43
N LEU A 50 20.10 -24.17 10.34
CA LEU A 50 21.06 -23.16 9.93
C LEU A 50 20.99 -21.97 10.90
N ALA A 51 22.16 -21.49 11.32
CA ALA A 51 22.25 -20.18 11.97
C ALA A 51 21.68 -19.12 11.02
N ALA A 52 20.94 -18.14 11.54
CA ALA A 52 20.22 -17.20 10.70
C ALA A 52 20.15 -15.81 11.32
N ASP A 53 20.35 -14.79 10.48
CA ASP A 53 20.05 -13.40 10.80
C ASP A 53 19.02 -12.88 9.80
N PHE A 54 17.82 -12.61 10.29
CA PHE A 54 16.69 -12.17 9.47
C PHE A 54 16.58 -10.65 9.30
N THR A 55 17.41 -9.89 10.01
CA THR A 55 17.30 -8.44 10.18
C THR A 55 18.44 -7.69 9.49
N THR A 56 19.68 -8.18 9.58
CA THR A 56 20.88 -7.47 9.14
C THR A 56 20.85 -7.11 7.66
N SER A 57 20.38 -8.01 6.79
CA SER A 57 20.25 -7.73 5.36
C SER A 57 19.31 -6.56 5.06
N LEU A 58 18.22 -6.46 5.82
CA LEU A 58 17.26 -5.36 5.70
C LEU A 58 17.85 -4.06 6.26
N ALA A 59 18.59 -4.12 7.37
CA ALA A 59 19.28 -2.96 7.93
C ALA A 59 20.33 -2.38 6.97
N ILE A 60 21.12 -3.24 6.31
CA ILE A 60 22.09 -2.81 5.30
C ILE A 60 21.36 -2.12 4.14
N LEU A 61 20.28 -2.72 3.63
CA LEU A 61 19.44 -2.14 2.58
C LEU A 61 18.99 -0.72 2.95
N LEU A 62 18.47 -0.51 4.16
CA LEU A 62 18.03 0.81 4.63
C LEU A 62 19.20 1.80 4.69
N SER A 63 20.35 1.37 5.22
CA SER A 63 21.54 2.23 5.37
C SER A 63 22.14 2.66 4.03
N LYS A 64 21.99 1.84 2.98
CA LYS A 64 22.58 2.07 1.65
C LYS A 64 21.62 2.81 0.72
N GLU A 65 20.35 2.42 0.72
CA GLU A 65 19.34 2.98 -0.19
C GLU A 65 18.65 4.22 0.40
N LEU A 66 18.75 4.45 1.71
CA LEU A 66 18.19 5.59 2.46
C LEU A 66 16.74 5.99 2.06
N PRO A 67 15.81 5.03 1.93
CA PRO A 67 14.45 5.28 1.44
C PRO A 67 13.64 6.26 2.33
N GLU A 68 13.95 6.33 3.62
CA GLU A 68 13.32 7.23 4.58
C GLU A 68 13.50 8.72 4.22
N LYS A 69 14.66 9.09 3.65
CA LYS A 69 14.93 10.47 3.21
C LYS A 69 14.01 10.90 2.07
N LEU A 70 13.44 9.94 1.35
CA LEU A 70 12.58 10.20 0.21
C LEU A 70 11.13 10.51 0.62
N GLY A 71 10.67 10.12 1.81
CA GLY A 71 9.27 10.32 2.22
C GLY A 71 8.83 11.78 2.12
N ILE A 72 9.57 12.68 2.78
CA ILE A 72 9.27 14.12 2.75
C ILE A 72 9.56 14.76 1.39
N LEU A 73 10.62 14.35 0.70
CA LEU A 73 10.99 14.91 -0.61
C LEU A 73 9.95 14.56 -1.69
N ARG A 74 9.43 13.34 -1.66
CA ARG A 74 8.38 12.85 -2.57
C ARG A 74 7.01 13.42 -2.25
N LEU A 75 6.77 13.81 -1.00
CA LEU A 75 5.59 14.60 -0.64
C LEU A 75 5.68 16.01 -1.24
N LEU A 76 6.83 16.67 -1.11
CA LEU A 76 7.01 18.08 -1.48
C LEU A 76 7.15 18.32 -2.98
N ASP A 77 7.81 17.44 -3.74
CA ASP A 77 7.95 17.57 -5.20
C ASP A 77 7.64 16.26 -5.91
N PRO A 78 6.39 15.78 -5.87
CA PRO A 78 6.02 14.48 -6.39
C PRO A 78 6.25 14.37 -7.91
N GLY A 79 6.21 15.48 -8.65
CA GLY A 79 6.54 15.51 -10.08
C GLY A 79 7.99 15.12 -10.37
N LYS A 80 8.95 15.57 -9.55
CA LYS A 80 10.37 15.21 -9.68
C LYS A 80 10.64 13.71 -9.45
N TYR A 81 9.76 13.04 -8.70
CA TYR A 81 9.92 11.64 -8.33
C TYR A 81 8.91 10.70 -9.02
N ALA A 82 8.36 11.10 -10.16
CA ALA A 82 7.37 10.30 -10.90
C ALA A 82 7.84 8.85 -11.17
N ASP A 83 9.11 8.67 -11.54
CA ASP A 83 9.71 7.36 -11.83
C ASP A 83 9.89 6.46 -10.58
N SER A 84 9.60 6.98 -9.39
CA SER A 84 9.64 6.20 -8.15
C SER A 84 8.34 5.50 -7.81
N ALA A 85 7.28 5.75 -8.58
CA ALA A 85 6.00 5.05 -8.51
C ALA A 85 6.13 3.65 -9.14
N ARG A 86 6.36 2.63 -8.31
CA ARG A 86 6.53 1.25 -8.75
C ARG A 86 6.32 0.24 -7.62
N MET A 87 6.01 -1.00 -7.99
CA MET A 87 6.03 -2.13 -7.07
C MET A 87 7.42 -2.76 -7.05
N ILE A 88 7.91 -3.09 -5.86
CA ILE A 88 9.26 -3.58 -5.63
C ILE A 88 9.19 -4.89 -4.85
N ARG A 89 9.89 -5.92 -5.33
CA ARG A 89 10.11 -7.16 -4.58
C ARG A 89 11.36 -7.04 -3.73
N LEU A 90 11.29 -7.49 -2.48
CA LEU A 90 12.45 -7.50 -1.57
C LEU A 90 13.38 -8.70 -1.75
N ARG A 91 12.99 -9.65 -2.61
CA ARG A 91 13.68 -10.91 -2.87
C ARG A 91 13.32 -11.46 -4.25
N PRO A 92 14.01 -12.49 -4.79
CA PRO A 92 13.65 -13.14 -6.04
C PRO A 92 12.25 -13.73 -5.90
N TYR A 93 11.51 -13.72 -7.01
CA TYR A 93 10.14 -14.19 -7.03
C TYR A 93 10.08 -15.72 -6.92
N ASN A 94 9.06 -16.23 -6.22
CA ASN A 94 8.84 -17.66 -6.01
C ASN A 94 7.33 -17.97 -6.11
N ASP A 95 6.93 -18.88 -7.00
CA ASP A 95 5.53 -19.26 -7.26
C ASP A 95 4.82 -19.96 -6.08
N ASP A 96 5.59 -20.54 -5.15
CA ASP A 96 5.06 -21.22 -3.98
C ASP A 96 4.72 -20.27 -2.83
N ARG A 97 5.10 -18.99 -2.94
CA ARG A 97 4.92 -17.98 -1.90
C ARG A 97 3.83 -16.98 -2.26
N ILE A 98 2.97 -16.71 -1.30
CA ILE A 98 1.89 -15.72 -1.42
C ILE A 98 2.49 -14.31 -1.42
N PRO A 99 2.22 -13.47 -2.44
CA PRO A 99 2.60 -12.07 -2.39
C PRO A 99 1.87 -11.34 -1.26
N LEU A 100 2.66 -10.71 -0.37
CA LEU A 100 2.19 -9.76 0.62
C LEU A 100 2.49 -8.35 0.11
N LEU A 101 1.48 -7.68 -0.42
CA LEU A 101 1.59 -6.31 -0.94
C LEU A 101 1.44 -5.30 0.20
N LEU A 102 2.49 -4.52 0.45
CA LEU A 102 2.52 -3.47 1.48
C LEU A 102 2.40 -2.09 0.83
N VAL A 103 1.40 -1.31 1.25
CA VAL A 103 1.07 0.00 0.68
C VAL A 103 1.19 1.06 1.77
N HIS A 104 2.23 1.89 1.69
CA HIS A 104 2.53 2.92 2.71
C HIS A 104 1.57 4.13 2.64
N GLY A 105 1.55 4.94 3.70
CA GLY A 105 0.73 6.14 3.82
C GLY A 105 1.35 7.44 3.29
N LEU A 106 0.75 8.57 3.68
CA LEU A 106 1.21 9.93 3.38
C LEU A 106 2.54 10.24 4.09
N MET A 107 3.48 10.90 3.41
CA MET A 107 4.81 11.26 3.94
C MET A 107 5.74 10.06 4.27
N ASP A 108 5.26 8.84 4.06
CA ASP A 108 6.01 7.60 4.30
C ASP A 108 6.75 7.09 3.05
N SER A 109 7.48 5.98 3.24
CA SER A 109 8.08 5.16 2.18
C SER A 109 7.91 3.67 2.52
N PRO A 110 8.25 2.73 1.63
CA PRO A 110 8.26 1.30 1.95
C PRO A 110 9.03 0.92 3.22
N ALA A 111 10.01 1.71 3.64
CA ALA A 111 10.80 1.47 4.85
C ALA A 111 9.95 1.48 6.14
N THR A 112 8.79 2.13 6.12
CA THR A 112 7.88 2.19 7.27
C THR A 112 7.42 0.79 7.73
N TRP A 113 7.51 -0.21 6.84
CA TRP A 113 7.10 -1.60 7.08
C TRP A 113 8.20 -2.50 7.66
N VAL A 114 9.41 -1.99 7.88
CA VAL A 114 10.54 -2.80 8.37
C VAL A 114 10.22 -3.57 9.65
N PRO A 115 9.56 -3.00 10.68
CA PRO A 115 9.14 -3.76 11.85
C PRO A 115 8.24 -4.96 11.53
N LEU A 116 7.25 -4.78 10.66
CA LEU A 116 6.36 -5.85 10.21
C LEU A 116 7.12 -6.92 9.41
N ILE A 117 8.02 -6.52 8.52
CA ILE A 117 8.82 -7.44 7.70
C ILE A 117 9.73 -8.29 8.60
N ASN A 118 10.36 -7.69 9.62
CA ASN A 118 11.17 -8.42 10.59
C ASN A 118 10.32 -9.40 11.40
N ALA A 119 9.13 -9.00 11.85
CA ALA A 119 8.23 -9.88 12.58
C ALA A 119 7.72 -11.05 11.71
N LEU A 120 7.38 -10.79 10.44
CA LEU A 120 7.02 -11.83 9.47
C LEU A 120 8.19 -12.80 9.24
N ARG A 121 9.42 -12.28 9.12
CA ARG A 121 10.62 -13.10 8.99
C ARG A 121 10.95 -13.83 10.29
N ALA A 122 10.51 -13.38 11.46
CA ALA A 122 10.74 -14.12 12.70
C ALA A 122 9.82 -15.34 12.83
N ASP A 123 8.65 -15.32 12.19
CA ASP A 123 7.68 -16.42 12.17
C ASP A 123 8.04 -17.47 11.09
N PRO A 124 8.39 -18.72 11.45
CA PRO A 124 8.83 -19.71 10.46
C PRO A 124 7.75 -20.15 9.46
N GLU A 125 6.48 -20.19 9.87
CA GLU A 125 5.38 -20.58 8.99
C GLU A 125 5.08 -19.44 8.01
N LEU A 126 5.02 -18.19 8.48
CA LEU A 126 4.78 -17.05 7.58
C LEU A 126 5.98 -16.79 6.66
N ARG A 127 7.21 -16.85 7.19
CA ARG A 127 8.44 -16.64 6.41
C ARG A 127 8.56 -17.62 5.25
N SER A 128 8.16 -18.88 5.41
CA SER A 128 8.21 -19.89 4.35
C SER A 128 7.08 -19.75 3.32
N ARG A 129 5.98 -19.08 3.66
CA ARG A 129 4.76 -19.02 2.83
C ARG A 129 4.49 -17.67 2.18
N TYR A 130 5.09 -16.58 2.66
CA TYR A 130 4.90 -15.25 2.09
C TYR A 130 6.16 -14.69 1.43
N GLN A 131 5.97 -13.80 0.46
CA GLN A 131 7.00 -12.97 -0.14
C GLN A 131 6.53 -11.51 -0.17
N VAL A 132 7.37 -10.58 0.28
CA VAL A 132 6.98 -9.17 0.43
C VAL A 132 7.15 -8.41 -0.88
N TRP A 133 6.07 -7.79 -1.32
CA TRP A 133 6.03 -6.78 -2.36
C TRP A 133 5.70 -5.44 -1.70
N ALA A 134 6.43 -4.38 -2.04
CA ALA A 134 6.17 -3.06 -1.50
C ALA A 134 5.83 -2.10 -2.64
N TYR A 135 4.76 -1.35 -2.48
CA TYR A 135 4.42 -0.29 -3.42
C TYR A 135 5.03 1.03 -2.98
N SER A 136 5.97 1.54 -3.78
CA SER A 136 6.62 2.84 -3.60
C SER A 136 5.92 3.85 -4.50
N TYR A 137 5.54 5.00 -3.98
CA TYR A 137 4.97 6.08 -4.79
C TYR A 137 5.19 7.46 -4.16
N PRO A 138 5.13 8.56 -4.94
CA PRO A 138 5.11 9.90 -4.39
C PRO A 138 3.79 10.20 -3.68
N SER A 139 3.82 10.26 -2.36
CA SER A 139 2.61 10.47 -1.55
C SER A 139 2.02 11.88 -1.65
N GLY A 140 2.71 12.81 -2.34
CA GLY A 140 2.15 14.09 -2.76
C GLY A 140 1.16 14.00 -3.94
N TYR A 141 1.04 12.83 -4.59
CA TYR A 141 0.03 12.61 -5.62
C TYR A 141 -1.38 12.38 -5.07
N PRO A 142 -2.43 12.88 -5.74
CA PRO A 142 -3.81 12.50 -5.44
C PRO A 142 -3.94 10.97 -5.37
N TYR A 143 -4.56 10.46 -4.31
CA TYR A 143 -4.64 9.02 -4.12
C TYR A 143 -5.38 8.26 -5.25
N PRO A 144 -6.36 8.84 -5.99
CA PRO A 144 -6.94 8.18 -7.15
C PRO A 144 -5.91 7.94 -8.27
N TYR A 145 -4.99 8.90 -8.47
CA TYR A 145 -3.91 8.77 -9.45
C TYR A 145 -2.92 7.69 -9.05
N THR A 146 -2.49 7.71 -7.79
CA THR A 146 -1.61 6.65 -7.26
C THR A 146 -2.28 5.28 -7.33
N ALA A 147 -3.59 5.16 -7.07
CA ALA A 147 -4.31 3.90 -7.23
C ALA A 147 -4.35 3.42 -8.69
N ALA A 148 -4.51 4.32 -9.66
CA ALA A 148 -4.40 3.98 -11.08
C ALA A 148 -2.99 3.46 -11.41
N LEU A 149 -1.94 4.09 -10.89
CA LEU A 149 -0.57 3.62 -11.05
C LEU A 149 -0.36 2.23 -10.41
N LEU A 150 -0.94 1.97 -9.25
CA LEU A 150 -0.89 0.65 -8.61
C LEU A 150 -1.61 -0.42 -9.47
N ARG A 151 -2.78 -0.12 -10.06
CA ARG A 151 -3.45 -1.04 -11.00
C ARG A 151 -2.55 -1.39 -12.17
N ARG A 152 -1.87 -0.40 -12.79
CA ARG A 152 -0.89 -0.64 -13.86
C ARG A 152 0.30 -1.50 -13.42
N GLU A 153 0.73 -1.40 -12.17
CA GLU A 153 1.79 -2.25 -11.62
C GLU A 153 1.29 -3.69 -11.39
N LEU A 154 0.05 -3.86 -10.91
CA LEU A 154 -0.58 -5.17 -10.74
C LEU A 154 -0.83 -5.86 -12.10
N ASP A 155 -1.30 -5.13 -13.11
CA ASP A 155 -1.47 -5.66 -14.48
C ASP A 155 -0.13 -6.11 -15.08
N ARG A 156 0.94 -5.34 -14.85
CA ARG A 156 2.29 -5.78 -15.22
C ARG A 156 2.76 -6.98 -14.41
N ALA A 157 2.45 -7.05 -13.12
CA ALA A 157 2.81 -8.18 -12.28
C ALA A 157 2.15 -9.47 -12.77
N LYS A 158 0.87 -9.43 -13.21
CA LYS A 158 0.20 -10.56 -13.86
C LYS A 158 0.92 -11.05 -15.12
N ILE A 159 1.45 -10.13 -15.94
CA ILE A 159 2.17 -10.50 -17.17
C ILE A 159 3.54 -11.12 -16.83
N VAL A 160 4.25 -10.53 -15.86
CA VAL A 160 5.63 -10.95 -15.51
C VAL A 160 5.65 -12.20 -14.61
N PHE A 161 4.64 -12.37 -13.77
CA PHE A 161 4.49 -13.47 -12.81
C PHE A 161 3.12 -14.15 -12.98
N PRO A 162 2.82 -14.75 -14.14
CA PRO A 162 1.46 -15.23 -14.46
C PRO A 162 0.91 -16.29 -13.50
N ASN A 163 1.78 -16.97 -12.77
CA ASN A 163 1.42 -18.01 -11.80
C ASN A 163 1.40 -17.50 -10.35
N HIS A 164 1.49 -16.19 -10.13
CA HIS A 164 1.49 -15.66 -8.77
C HIS A 164 0.22 -16.03 -8.03
N LYS A 165 0.39 -16.46 -6.77
CA LYS A 165 -0.75 -16.74 -5.91
C LYS A 165 -1.56 -15.45 -5.69
N PRO A 166 -2.86 -15.58 -5.40
CA PRO A 166 -3.69 -14.43 -5.03
C PRO A 166 -3.07 -13.60 -3.89
N ILE A 167 -3.06 -12.28 -4.05
CA ILE A 167 -2.30 -11.33 -3.23
C ILE A 167 -3.03 -11.06 -1.90
N VAL A 168 -2.27 -10.97 -0.80
CA VAL A 168 -2.76 -10.34 0.44
C VAL A 168 -2.25 -8.91 0.48
N ALA A 169 -3.16 -7.93 0.53
CA ALA A 169 -2.82 -6.51 0.54
C ALA A 169 -2.94 -5.90 1.93
N VAL A 170 -1.94 -5.13 2.36
CA VAL A 170 -1.91 -4.44 3.65
C VAL A 170 -1.63 -2.96 3.39
N GLY A 171 -2.60 -2.12 3.72
CA GLY A 171 -2.51 -0.67 3.51
C GLY A 171 -2.57 0.09 4.83
N HIS A 172 -1.64 1.03 5.02
CA HIS A 172 -1.63 1.93 6.17
C HIS A 172 -2.02 3.34 5.75
N SER A 173 -2.88 4.01 6.54
CA SER A 173 -3.27 5.40 6.31
C SER A 173 -3.77 5.62 4.87
N MET A 174 -3.19 6.57 4.13
CA MET A 174 -3.50 6.79 2.72
C MET A 174 -3.30 5.52 1.85
N GLY A 175 -2.34 4.66 2.20
CA GLY A 175 -2.13 3.38 1.54
C GLY A 175 -3.32 2.42 1.70
N GLY A 176 -4.06 2.53 2.80
CA GLY A 176 -5.28 1.76 3.01
C GLY A 176 -6.44 2.19 2.13
N ILE A 177 -6.62 3.51 1.90
CA ILE A 177 -7.65 3.97 0.95
C ILE A 177 -7.26 3.73 -0.52
N ILE A 178 -5.96 3.71 -0.84
CA ILE A 178 -5.47 3.23 -2.14
C ILE A 178 -5.80 1.74 -2.30
N THR A 179 -5.52 0.93 -1.27
CA THR A 179 -5.85 -0.50 -1.24
C THR A 179 -7.36 -0.71 -1.36
N ARG A 180 -8.18 0.12 -0.71
CA ARG A 180 -9.64 0.08 -0.82
C ARG A 180 -10.12 0.18 -2.27
N LEU A 181 -9.50 1.04 -3.09
CA LEU A 181 -9.87 1.16 -4.51
C LEU A 181 -9.55 -0.10 -5.33
N MET A 182 -8.73 -1.02 -4.81
CA MET A 182 -8.52 -2.33 -5.44
C MET A 182 -9.63 -3.33 -5.07
N LEU A 183 -10.51 -2.97 -4.13
CA LEU A 183 -11.62 -3.79 -3.65
C LEU A 183 -12.99 -3.21 -4.04
N THR A 184 -13.02 -2.10 -4.78
CA THR A 184 -14.25 -1.38 -5.12
C THR A 184 -14.42 -1.36 -6.64
N ASP A 185 -15.64 -1.62 -7.07
CA ASP A 185 -16.09 -1.37 -8.43
C ASP A 185 -16.73 0.02 -8.44
N SER A 186 -16.16 0.94 -9.22
CA SER A 186 -16.72 2.28 -9.34
C SER A 186 -17.81 2.36 -10.38
N ASP A 187 -17.76 1.46 -11.37
CA ASP A 187 -18.41 1.64 -12.67
C ASP A 187 -18.24 3.11 -13.12
N ASP A 188 -19.32 3.75 -13.54
CA ASP A 188 -19.33 5.17 -13.91
C ASP A 188 -19.64 6.11 -12.74
N ALA A 189 -19.92 5.60 -11.53
CA ALA A 189 -20.46 6.41 -10.43
C ALA A 189 -19.58 7.60 -10.04
N VAL A 190 -18.26 7.40 -9.97
CA VAL A 190 -17.31 8.48 -9.67
C VAL A 190 -17.16 9.42 -10.87
N TRP A 191 -17.16 8.90 -12.09
CA TRP A 191 -17.11 9.72 -13.30
C TRP A 191 -18.33 10.65 -13.39
N ASP A 192 -19.53 10.09 -13.22
CA ASP A 192 -20.80 10.81 -13.28
C ASP A 192 -20.91 11.86 -12.18
N ALA A 193 -20.37 11.61 -10.99
CA ALA A 193 -20.34 12.61 -9.92
C ALA A 193 -19.60 13.90 -10.34
N TYR A 194 -18.57 13.81 -11.18
CA TYR A 194 -17.80 14.95 -11.67
C TYR A 194 -18.37 15.57 -12.95
N PHE A 195 -18.86 14.75 -13.89
CA PHE A 195 -19.16 15.21 -15.25
C PHE A 195 -20.62 15.15 -15.67
N HIS A 196 -21.46 14.39 -14.95
CA HIS A 196 -22.89 14.17 -15.26
C HIS A 196 -23.16 13.72 -16.71
N ARG A 197 -22.16 13.13 -17.37
CA ARG A 197 -22.14 12.77 -18.78
C ARG A 197 -21.18 11.61 -18.97
N SER A 198 -21.55 10.65 -19.83
CA SER A 198 -20.69 9.52 -20.20
C SER A 198 -19.32 9.98 -20.72
N PRO A 199 -18.25 9.19 -20.55
CA PRO A 199 -16.89 9.57 -20.97
C PRO A 199 -16.77 10.04 -22.43
N ASP A 200 -17.55 9.48 -23.34
CA ASP A 200 -17.57 9.86 -24.77
C ASP A 200 -18.15 11.24 -25.08
N ARG A 201 -18.88 11.83 -24.14
CA ARG A 201 -19.48 13.16 -24.28
C ARG A 201 -18.66 14.26 -23.60
N VAL A 202 -17.61 13.90 -22.88
CA VAL A 202 -16.70 14.84 -22.21
C VAL A 202 -15.57 15.24 -23.17
N ARG A 203 -15.47 16.55 -23.42
CA ARG A 203 -14.47 17.11 -24.33
C ARG A 203 -13.13 17.31 -23.62
N MET A 204 -12.22 16.37 -23.79
CA MET A 204 -10.82 16.45 -23.32
C MET A 204 -9.88 15.88 -24.39
N SER A 205 -8.57 16.18 -24.30
CA SER A 205 -7.60 15.47 -25.14
C SER A 205 -7.60 13.98 -24.80
N ALA A 206 -7.28 13.12 -25.78
CA ALA A 206 -7.26 11.66 -25.59
C ALA A 206 -6.40 11.23 -24.38
N LYS A 207 -5.26 11.88 -24.17
CA LYS A 207 -4.37 11.61 -23.03
C LYS A 207 -5.00 12.00 -21.68
N GLN A 208 -5.69 13.14 -21.61
CA GLN A 208 -6.37 13.58 -20.39
C GLN A 208 -7.57 12.67 -20.10
N LYS A 209 -8.38 12.36 -21.12
CA LYS A 209 -9.54 11.47 -20.99
C LYS A 209 -9.14 10.09 -20.50
N SER A 210 -8.15 9.45 -21.13
CA SER A 210 -7.63 8.15 -20.71
C SER A 210 -7.14 8.17 -19.26
N LEU A 211 -6.43 9.22 -18.84
CA LEU A 211 -5.97 9.33 -17.46
C LEU A 211 -7.12 9.54 -16.46
N MET A 212 -8.14 10.32 -16.81
CA MET A 212 -9.33 10.51 -15.99
C MET A 212 -10.13 9.21 -15.86
N GLU A 213 -10.32 8.48 -16.97
CA GLU A 213 -10.98 7.18 -16.96
C GLU A 213 -10.24 6.21 -16.03
N GLU A 214 -8.91 6.10 -16.14
CA GLU A 214 -8.14 5.24 -15.25
C GLU A 214 -8.21 5.64 -13.78
N MET A 215 -8.45 6.91 -13.47
CA MET A 215 -8.57 7.42 -12.10
C MET A 215 -9.99 7.25 -11.52
N LEU A 216 -11.02 7.42 -12.33
CA LEU A 216 -12.41 7.52 -11.89
C LEU A 216 -13.25 6.27 -12.23
N ILE A 217 -12.86 5.49 -13.23
CA ILE A 217 -13.54 4.28 -13.68
C ILE A 217 -12.60 3.10 -13.43
N PHE A 218 -12.87 2.35 -12.37
CA PHE A 218 -12.04 1.25 -11.93
C PHE A 218 -12.88 0.11 -11.37
N GLN A 219 -12.31 -1.09 -11.49
CA GLN A 219 -12.90 -2.32 -10.98
C GLN A 219 -11.99 -2.91 -9.91
N SER A 220 -12.61 -3.66 -9.01
CA SER A 220 -11.96 -4.47 -8.00
C SER A 220 -11.08 -5.54 -8.66
N ARG A 221 -10.03 -5.91 -7.95
CA ARG A 221 -8.98 -6.81 -8.40
C ARG A 221 -9.37 -8.27 -8.17
N ASP A 222 -9.44 -9.04 -9.23
CA ASP A 222 -9.59 -10.51 -9.20
C ASP A 222 -8.41 -11.21 -8.50
N ASP A 223 -7.20 -10.64 -8.62
CA ASP A 223 -5.92 -11.14 -8.13
C ASP A 223 -5.61 -10.79 -6.67
N ILE A 224 -6.50 -10.10 -5.96
CA ILE A 224 -6.42 -9.87 -4.52
C ILE A 224 -7.36 -10.83 -3.78
N ALA A 225 -6.81 -11.52 -2.78
CA ALA A 225 -7.52 -12.53 -1.98
C ALA A 225 -8.01 -12.01 -0.63
N ARG A 226 -7.31 -11.03 -0.05
CA ARG A 226 -7.60 -10.49 1.28
C ARG A 226 -6.98 -9.11 1.44
N ALA A 227 -7.66 -8.22 2.15
CA ALA A 227 -7.13 -6.91 2.52
C ALA A 227 -7.04 -6.70 4.04
N VAL A 228 -6.06 -5.90 4.47
CA VAL A 228 -5.93 -5.41 5.83
C VAL A 228 -5.74 -3.89 5.79
N PHE A 229 -6.65 -3.17 6.43
CA PHE A 229 -6.59 -1.73 6.57
C PHE A 229 -6.06 -1.37 7.96
N LEU A 230 -5.00 -0.58 8.01
CA LEU A 230 -4.44 -0.05 9.26
C LEU A 230 -4.60 1.46 9.29
N ASN A 231 -5.31 1.99 10.29
CA ASN A 231 -5.44 3.44 10.52
C ASN A 231 -5.86 4.23 9.27
N SER A 232 -6.75 3.66 8.46
CA SER A 232 -7.03 4.11 7.10
C SER A 232 -8.22 5.06 7.07
N PRO A 233 -8.10 6.31 6.55
CA PRO A 233 -9.17 7.30 6.61
C PRO A 233 -10.21 7.07 5.50
N HIS A 234 -10.98 5.98 5.56
CA HIS A 234 -11.90 5.58 4.50
C HIS A 234 -12.97 6.63 4.18
N ARG A 235 -13.39 7.41 5.19
CA ARG A 235 -14.34 8.53 5.04
C ARG A 235 -13.66 9.90 5.10
N GLY A 236 -12.34 9.94 4.86
CA GLY A 236 -11.51 11.12 4.99
C GLY A 236 -11.22 11.48 6.45
N ALA A 237 -10.21 12.30 6.68
CA ALA A 237 -9.87 12.76 8.02
C ALA A 237 -9.65 14.27 8.00
N GLU A 238 -10.20 14.97 8.98
CA GLU A 238 -9.81 16.35 9.24
C GLU A 238 -8.37 16.34 9.73
N MET A 239 -7.43 16.69 8.86
CA MET A 239 -6.02 16.82 9.20
C MET A 239 -5.79 18.06 10.06
N ALA A 240 -6.35 18.05 11.27
CA ALA A 240 -6.36 19.14 12.25
C ALA A 240 -5.24 19.01 13.31
N GLY A 241 -4.28 18.09 13.10
CA GLY A 241 -3.01 18.10 13.84
C GLY A 241 -2.11 19.23 13.35
N ASN A 242 -1.81 20.18 14.25
CA ASN A 242 -1.21 21.53 14.09
C ASN A 242 -0.03 21.78 13.11
N TRP A 243 0.47 20.82 12.34
CA TRP A 243 1.55 21.05 11.35
C TRP A 243 1.17 20.62 9.93
N VAL A 244 0.68 19.39 9.71
CA VAL A 244 0.50 18.83 8.35
C VAL A 244 -0.55 19.60 7.54
N GLY A 245 -1.63 20.06 8.17
CA GLY A 245 -2.74 20.77 7.50
C GLY A 245 -2.45 22.23 7.14
N LYS A 246 -1.71 22.99 7.97
CA LYS A 246 -1.52 24.44 7.78
C LYS A 246 -0.25 24.82 7.00
N LEU A 247 0.84 24.04 7.14
CA LEU A 247 2.12 24.34 6.47
C LEU A 247 2.37 23.46 5.23
N GLY A 248 1.87 22.22 5.24
CA GLY A 248 2.15 21.21 4.20
C GLY A 248 1.52 21.53 2.84
N ARG A 249 0.25 21.97 2.80
CA ARG A 249 -0.49 22.22 1.54
C ARG A 249 0.21 23.23 0.61
N LYS A 250 0.80 24.30 1.16
CA LYS A 250 1.48 25.35 0.37
C LYS A 250 2.88 24.94 -0.11
N LEU A 251 3.49 23.93 0.52
CA LEU A 251 4.85 23.47 0.22
C LEU A 251 4.88 22.32 -0.80
N ILE A 252 3.74 21.65 -1.02
CA ILE A 252 3.62 20.59 -2.04
C ILE A 252 3.54 21.24 -3.42
N ARG A 253 4.53 20.94 -4.27
CA ARG A 253 4.52 21.32 -5.67
C ARG A 253 3.59 20.39 -6.44
N VAL A 254 2.48 20.95 -6.91
CA VAL A 254 1.54 20.22 -7.75
C VAL A 254 2.23 19.86 -9.07
N PRO A 255 2.24 18.58 -9.49
CA PRO A 255 2.82 18.17 -10.76
C PRO A 255 2.14 18.88 -11.94
N LYS A 256 2.91 19.28 -12.96
CA LYS A 256 2.37 19.91 -14.19
C LYS A 256 1.21 19.12 -14.82
N LEU A 257 1.29 17.79 -14.76
CA LEU A 257 0.22 16.90 -15.23
C LEU A 257 -1.10 17.13 -14.48
N MET A 258 -1.04 17.27 -13.15
CA MET A 258 -2.23 17.50 -12.32
C MET A 258 -2.82 18.90 -12.55
N ILE A 259 -1.98 19.92 -12.75
CA ILE A 259 -2.43 21.26 -13.15
C ILE A 259 -3.19 21.19 -14.48
N SER A 260 -2.60 20.53 -15.49
CA SER A 260 -3.22 20.40 -16.82
C SER A 260 -4.52 19.60 -16.82
N LEU A 261 -4.68 18.64 -15.90
CA LEU A 261 -5.95 17.93 -15.71
C LEU A 261 -6.97 18.84 -15.04
N GLY A 262 -6.57 19.58 -13.99
CA GLY A 262 -7.43 20.55 -13.31
C GLY A 262 -8.04 21.56 -14.27
N ASP A 263 -7.20 22.14 -15.14
CA ASP A 263 -7.66 23.09 -16.16
C ASP A 263 -8.63 22.45 -17.16
N ALA A 264 -8.39 21.21 -17.58
CA ALA A 264 -9.31 20.48 -18.46
C ALA A 264 -10.66 20.19 -17.81
N VAL A 265 -10.67 19.78 -16.53
CA VAL A 265 -11.89 19.57 -15.77
C VAL A 265 -12.68 20.88 -15.64
N ARG A 266 -12.03 21.98 -15.27
CA ARG A 266 -12.67 23.31 -15.20
C ARG A 266 -13.24 23.74 -16.55
N GLN A 267 -12.53 23.50 -17.64
CA GLN A 267 -13.01 23.84 -18.98
C GLN A 267 -14.26 23.03 -19.36
N VAL A 268 -14.29 21.74 -19.04
CA VAL A 268 -15.48 20.90 -19.29
C VAL A 268 -16.68 21.38 -18.48
N ILE A 269 -16.47 21.69 -17.19
CA ILE A 269 -17.54 22.08 -16.28
C ILE A 269 -18.09 23.48 -16.60
N THR A 270 -17.22 24.43 -16.95
CA THR A 270 -17.65 25.78 -17.34
C THR A 270 -18.45 25.81 -18.65
N LEU A 271 -18.18 24.87 -19.56
CA LEU A 271 -18.87 24.74 -20.85
C LEU A 271 -20.14 23.87 -20.78
N SER A 272 -20.35 23.10 -19.72
CA SER A 272 -21.63 22.41 -19.49
C SER A 272 -22.64 23.37 -18.86
N GLU A 273 -23.69 23.74 -19.60
CA GLU A 273 -24.80 24.58 -19.12
C GLU A 273 -25.40 24.01 -17.81
N GLY A 274 -25.23 24.75 -16.71
CA GLY A 274 -25.69 24.34 -15.37
C GLY A 274 -24.75 24.74 -14.23
N GLY A 275 -24.04 25.86 -14.38
CA GLY A 275 -22.98 26.33 -13.48
C GLY A 275 -23.27 26.12 -11.99
N MET A 276 -22.70 25.05 -11.44
CA MET A 276 -22.30 25.00 -10.04
C MET A 276 -20.80 24.77 -10.03
N ALA A 277 -20.09 25.63 -9.30
CA ALA A 277 -18.64 25.56 -9.12
C ALA A 277 -18.29 24.23 -8.44
N TYR A 278 -17.98 23.22 -9.24
CA TYR A 278 -17.41 21.97 -8.77
C TYR A 278 -15.95 22.20 -8.37
N GLU A 279 -15.56 21.67 -7.21
CA GLU A 279 -14.23 21.83 -6.62
C GLU A 279 -13.11 21.49 -7.61
N ASP A 280 -12.01 22.24 -7.54
CA ASP A 280 -10.77 21.97 -8.26
C ASP A 280 -10.33 20.51 -8.07
N LEU A 281 -9.67 19.93 -9.09
CA LEU A 281 -9.07 18.60 -8.94
C LEU A 281 -8.13 18.61 -7.71
N PRO A 282 -8.41 17.78 -6.70
CA PRO A 282 -7.79 17.90 -5.39
C PRO A 282 -6.30 17.55 -5.44
N THR A 283 -5.49 18.19 -4.59
CA THR A 283 -4.16 17.69 -4.25
C THR A 283 -4.25 16.42 -3.38
N SER A 284 -3.13 15.73 -3.11
CA SER A 284 -3.15 14.53 -2.24
C SER A 284 -3.81 14.78 -0.89
N ILE A 285 -3.54 15.92 -0.27
CA ILE A 285 -4.13 16.29 1.02
C ILE A 285 -5.62 16.61 0.89
N ASP A 286 -6.05 17.24 -0.20
CA ASP A 286 -7.47 17.60 -0.38
C ASP A 286 -8.33 16.36 -0.63
N SER A 287 -7.77 15.37 -1.35
CA SER A 287 -8.39 14.06 -1.54
C SER A 287 -8.49 13.23 -0.25
N LEU A 288 -7.88 13.66 0.86
CA LEU A 288 -8.03 13.01 2.16
C LEU A 288 -9.10 13.64 3.03
N THR A 289 -9.76 14.71 2.58
CA THR A 289 -10.76 15.42 3.39
C THR A 289 -12.15 14.79 3.24
N PRO A 290 -12.97 14.74 4.32
CA PRO A 290 -14.31 14.13 4.26
C PRO A 290 -15.27 14.81 3.28
N ASN A 291 -15.03 16.09 2.97
CA ASN A 291 -15.92 16.86 2.11
C ASN A 291 -15.65 16.70 0.61
N ASN A 292 -14.50 16.12 0.26
CA ASN A 292 -14.10 15.92 -1.13
C ASN A 292 -15.08 15.02 -1.89
N LEU A 293 -15.45 15.43 -3.10
CA LEU A 293 -16.42 14.73 -3.94
C LEU A 293 -16.03 13.27 -4.24
N PHE A 294 -14.76 13.02 -4.57
CA PHE A 294 -14.27 11.65 -4.81
C PHE A 294 -14.45 10.80 -3.56
N VAL A 295 -14.06 11.30 -2.38
CA VAL A 295 -14.20 10.57 -1.11
C VAL A 295 -15.66 10.23 -0.82
N LYS A 296 -16.57 11.23 -0.90
CA LYS A 296 -18.01 11.03 -0.68
C LYS A 296 -18.58 9.96 -1.61
N THR A 297 -18.22 10.03 -2.88
CA THR A 297 -18.72 9.09 -3.89
C THR A 297 -18.20 7.68 -3.62
N VAL A 298 -16.89 7.51 -3.42
CA VAL A 298 -16.32 6.18 -3.15
C VAL A 298 -16.85 5.60 -1.85
N VAL A 299 -17.03 6.38 -0.77
CA VAL A 299 -17.60 5.89 0.50
C VAL A 299 -18.97 5.23 0.33
N ALA A 300 -19.79 5.71 -0.60
CA ALA A 300 -21.11 5.13 -0.89
C ALA A 300 -21.04 3.81 -1.67
N LEU A 301 -19.90 3.49 -2.29
CA LEU A 301 -19.73 2.29 -3.08
C LEU A 301 -19.42 1.07 -2.20
N PRO A 302 -20.09 -0.07 -2.43
CA PRO A 302 -19.83 -1.28 -1.69
C PRO A 302 -18.42 -1.81 -1.97
N LEU A 303 -17.86 -2.55 -1.01
CA LEU A 303 -16.67 -3.35 -1.26
C LEU A 303 -17.09 -4.69 -1.88
N ASN A 304 -16.27 -5.19 -2.80
CA ASN A 304 -16.50 -6.48 -3.44
C ASN A 304 -16.54 -7.59 -2.37
N PRO A 305 -17.69 -8.28 -2.19
CA PRO A 305 -17.88 -9.24 -1.10
C PRO A 305 -17.00 -10.50 -1.22
N ARG A 306 -16.41 -10.76 -2.41
CA ARG A 306 -15.46 -11.86 -2.63
C ARG A 306 -14.15 -11.65 -1.87
N ILE A 307 -13.77 -10.40 -1.61
CA ILE A 307 -12.47 -10.07 -1.01
C ILE A 307 -12.69 -9.77 0.49
N PRO A 308 -12.47 -10.73 1.39
CA PRO A 308 -12.56 -10.47 2.82
C PRO A 308 -11.54 -9.41 3.23
N PHE A 309 -11.95 -8.48 4.10
CA PHE A 309 -11.08 -7.46 4.63
C PHE A 309 -11.13 -7.39 6.15
N HIS A 310 -10.10 -6.79 6.75
CA HIS A 310 -9.94 -6.59 8.18
C HIS A 310 -9.53 -5.15 8.47
N SER A 311 -9.98 -4.62 9.61
CA SER A 311 -9.65 -3.27 10.06
C SER A 311 -8.86 -3.32 11.37
N ILE A 312 -7.74 -2.61 11.41
CA ILE A 312 -6.93 -2.40 12.61
C ILE A 312 -6.90 -0.90 12.86
N ILE A 313 -7.48 -0.47 13.98
CA ILE A 313 -7.77 0.94 14.27
C ILE A 313 -7.00 1.36 15.50
N GLY A 314 -6.15 2.37 15.36
CA GLY A 314 -5.40 2.96 16.45
C GLY A 314 -6.28 3.86 17.31
N ASP A 315 -6.14 3.72 18.62
CA ASP A 315 -6.67 4.67 19.60
C ASP A 315 -5.57 5.03 20.60
N ARG A 316 -5.41 6.33 20.86
CA ARG A 316 -4.48 6.86 21.87
C ARG A 316 -5.00 6.70 23.31
N GLY A 317 -6.20 6.14 23.48
CA GLY A 317 -6.77 5.83 24.78
C GLY A 317 -7.10 7.07 25.60
N LYS A 318 -7.53 8.16 24.96
CA LYS A 318 -7.98 9.39 25.66
C LYS A 318 -9.21 9.07 26.53
N PRO A 319 -9.45 9.79 27.66
CA PRO A 319 -10.54 9.46 28.58
C PRO A 319 -11.92 9.31 27.92
N LYS A 320 -12.26 10.19 26.96
CA LYS A 320 -13.53 10.11 26.21
C LYS A 320 -13.63 8.86 25.33
N ALA A 321 -12.51 8.44 24.72
CA ALA A 321 -12.46 7.26 23.88
C ALA A 321 -12.55 5.95 24.70
N ARG A 322 -12.02 5.96 25.93
CA ARG A 322 -12.21 4.84 26.88
C ARG A 322 -13.67 4.66 27.28
N ALA A 323 -14.44 5.75 27.34
CA ALA A 323 -15.87 5.73 27.65
C ALA A 323 -16.75 5.40 26.43
N ASN A 324 -16.34 5.82 25.23
CA ASN A 324 -16.97 5.46 23.96
C ASN A 324 -15.90 5.31 22.86
N PRO A 325 -15.62 4.07 22.40
CA PRO A 325 -14.64 3.80 21.34
C PRO A 325 -14.90 4.55 20.02
N GLU A 326 -16.15 4.95 19.73
CA GLU A 326 -16.49 5.74 18.55
C GLU A 326 -15.86 7.13 18.56
N LEU A 327 -15.54 7.64 19.75
CA LEU A 327 -14.82 8.90 19.96
C LEU A 327 -13.29 8.71 19.92
N GLY A 328 -12.83 7.50 19.64
CA GLY A 328 -11.43 7.11 19.50
C GLY A 328 -10.74 7.77 18.31
N SER A 329 -9.43 7.96 18.44
CA SER A 329 -8.59 8.43 17.35
C SER A 329 -7.12 8.15 17.62
N ASP A 330 -6.43 7.72 16.57
CA ASP A 330 -4.97 7.53 16.54
C ASP A 330 -4.18 8.86 16.55
N GLY A 331 -4.89 9.99 16.51
CA GLY A 331 -4.34 11.35 16.47
C GLY A 331 -4.49 12.08 15.15
N PHE A 332 -4.77 11.35 14.07
CA PHE A 332 -4.99 11.89 12.73
C PHE A 332 -6.30 11.38 12.15
N VAL A 333 -6.57 10.09 12.30
CA VAL A 333 -7.77 9.44 11.80
C VAL A 333 -8.68 9.11 12.98
N PRO A 334 -9.92 9.61 12.98
CA PRO A 334 -10.92 9.23 13.98
C PRO A 334 -11.51 7.85 13.67
N TYR A 335 -12.04 7.18 14.69
CA TYR A 335 -12.65 5.85 14.56
C TYR A 335 -13.71 5.81 13.46
N TRP A 336 -14.64 6.78 13.42
CA TRP A 336 -15.72 6.81 12.41
C TRP A 336 -15.21 6.84 10.96
N SER A 337 -13.99 7.32 10.73
CA SER A 337 -13.36 7.32 9.40
C SER A 337 -12.61 6.03 9.11
N SER A 338 -12.00 5.41 10.14
CA SER A 338 -11.30 4.13 10.03
C SER A 338 -12.22 2.91 9.98
N HIS A 339 -13.36 3.00 10.65
CA HIS A 339 -14.34 1.93 10.75
C HIS A 339 -14.94 1.63 9.36
N LEU A 340 -15.15 0.36 9.03
CA LEU A 340 -15.85 -0.05 7.82
C LEU A 340 -16.76 -1.24 8.12
N GLU A 341 -18.04 -1.06 7.81
CA GLU A 341 -19.03 -2.13 7.91
C GLU A 341 -18.69 -3.30 7.00
N GLY A 342 -18.93 -4.52 7.49
CA GLY A 342 -18.64 -5.76 6.77
C GLY A 342 -17.23 -6.32 6.95
N ALA A 343 -16.38 -5.69 7.76
CA ALA A 343 -15.06 -6.23 8.11
C ALA A 343 -15.17 -7.62 8.74
N ARG A 344 -14.33 -8.57 8.30
CA ARG A 344 -14.27 -9.92 8.89
C ARG A 344 -13.71 -9.91 10.31
N SER A 345 -12.88 -8.92 10.62
CA SER A 345 -12.58 -8.55 11.99
C SER A 345 -12.21 -7.08 12.04
N GLU A 346 -12.57 -6.44 13.14
CA GLU A 346 -12.10 -5.12 13.51
C GLU A 346 -11.40 -5.21 14.86
N LYS A 347 -10.21 -4.62 14.97
CA LYS A 347 -9.47 -4.57 16.23
C LYS A 347 -9.01 -3.15 16.51
N ILE A 348 -9.43 -2.63 17.66
CA ILE A 348 -8.89 -1.40 18.20
C ILE A 348 -7.61 -1.72 18.96
N ILE A 349 -6.52 -1.01 18.66
CA ILE A 349 -5.20 -1.18 19.29
C ILE A 349 -4.77 0.11 19.98
N SER A 350 -4.08 -0.02 21.12
CA SER A 350 -3.56 1.11 21.86
C SER A 350 -2.34 1.68 21.12
N SER A 351 -2.58 2.67 20.25
CA SER A 351 -1.53 3.23 19.41
C SER A 351 -1.85 4.62 18.85
N ASN A 352 -0.79 5.32 18.48
CA ASN A 352 -0.87 6.51 17.65
C ASN A 352 -1.07 6.11 16.17
N HIS A 353 -1.02 7.08 15.26
CA HIS A 353 -1.19 6.81 13.82
C HIS A 353 -0.17 5.82 13.22
N THR A 354 0.95 5.55 13.89
CA THR A 354 1.95 4.53 13.52
C THR A 354 1.60 3.11 14.01
N GLY A 355 0.32 2.78 14.13
CA GLY A 355 -0.16 1.46 14.58
C GLY A 355 0.36 0.28 13.77
N HIS A 356 0.76 0.49 12.51
CA HIS A 356 1.41 -0.54 11.66
C HIS A 356 2.81 -0.94 12.13
N GLN A 357 3.43 -0.13 12.99
CA GLN A 357 4.72 -0.40 13.62
C GLN A 357 4.60 -0.83 15.07
N SER A 358 3.38 -0.78 15.66
CA SER A 358 3.18 -1.15 17.06
C SER A 358 3.19 -2.68 17.23
N PRO A 359 3.63 -3.20 18.39
CA PRO A 359 3.57 -4.64 18.65
C PRO A 359 2.18 -5.24 18.49
N GLU A 360 1.13 -4.54 18.94
CA GLU A 360 -0.26 -4.99 18.84
C GLU A 360 -0.76 -5.03 17.40
N GLY A 361 -0.44 -4.01 16.60
CA GLY A 361 -0.82 -3.94 15.18
C GLY A 361 -0.09 -4.99 14.35
N ILE A 362 1.22 -5.16 14.56
CA ILE A 362 2.02 -6.20 13.92
C ILE A 362 1.47 -7.58 14.26
N THR A 363 1.22 -7.85 15.54
CA THR A 363 0.65 -9.13 16.00
C THR A 363 -0.68 -9.43 15.33
N GLU A 364 -1.53 -8.41 15.17
CA GLU A 364 -2.82 -8.58 14.50
C GLU A 364 -2.68 -8.85 13.01
N VAL A 365 -1.75 -8.17 12.31
CA VAL A 365 -1.44 -8.50 10.91
C VAL A 365 -0.96 -9.95 10.79
N LEU A 366 -0.01 -10.39 11.62
CA LEU A 366 0.48 -11.77 11.57
C LEU A 366 -0.64 -12.79 11.84
N ARG A 367 -1.55 -12.51 12.79
CA ARG A 367 -2.73 -13.34 13.06
C ARG A 367 -3.61 -13.48 11.81
N ILE A 368 -3.83 -12.38 11.07
CA ILE A 368 -4.61 -12.39 9.83
C ILE A 368 -3.88 -13.15 8.72
N LEU A 369 -2.56 -13.03 8.61
CA LEU A 369 -1.77 -13.81 7.63
C LEU A 369 -1.86 -15.32 7.91
N HIS A 370 -1.81 -15.72 9.18
CA HIS A 370 -2.05 -17.10 9.59
C HIS A 370 -3.47 -17.58 9.27
N LEU A 371 -4.48 -16.74 9.51
CA LEU A 371 -5.86 -17.03 9.11
C LEU A 371 -5.98 -17.25 7.60
N HIS A 372 -5.32 -16.45 6.79
CA HIS A 372 -5.31 -16.63 5.35
C HIS A 372 -4.69 -17.97 4.94
N LEU A 373 -3.59 -18.39 5.56
CA LEU A 373 -2.99 -19.72 5.30
C LEU A 373 -3.93 -20.88 5.67
N LYS A 374 -4.74 -20.74 6.72
CA LYS A 374 -5.70 -21.78 7.12
C LYS A 374 -6.91 -21.88 6.19
N THR A 375 -7.29 -20.77 5.56
CA THR A 375 -8.48 -20.68 4.70
C THR A 375 -8.18 -20.94 3.21
N THR A 376 -6.91 -21.07 2.85
CA THR A 376 -6.44 -21.35 1.48
C THR A 376 -5.78 -22.73 1.34
N ARG A 377 -5.75 -23.50 2.43
CA ARG A 377 -5.28 -24.89 2.43
C ARG A 377 -6.35 -25.84 1.92
#